data_AF-A0A1Y4UK95-F1
#
_entry.id   AF-A0A1Y4UK95-F1
#
_cell.length_a   1.000
_cell.length_b   1.000
_cell.length_c   1.000
_cell.angle_alpha   90.00
_cell.angle_beta   90.00
_cell.angle_gamma   90.00
#
_symmetry.space_group_name_H-M   'P 1'
#
loop_
_entity.id
_entity.type
_entity.pdbx_description
1 polymer ?
#
loop_
_entity_poly.entity_id
_entity_poly.type
_entity_poly.pdbx_seq_one_letter_code
_entity_poly.pdbx_strand_id
1 'polypeptide(L)' 'MNLLENYILPGYQVRKMSREEVPFEYDNEGFVEFKGEVDCYGNVQQVHKIFSAEEWTVVKKRGYYMG' A
#
# COMPACT_ATOMS: atom_id res chain seq x y z
N MET A 1 -14.19 -16.55 2.90
CA MET A 1 -12.84 -15.97 3.05
C MET A 1 -12.50 -15.33 1.72
N ASN A 2 -12.17 -14.05 1.70
CA ASN A 2 -11.76 -13.36 0.48
C ASN A 2 -10.24 -13.53 0.36
N LEU A 3 -9.78 -14.49 -0.44
CA LEU A 3 -8.36 -14.86 -0.65
C LEU A 3 -7.48 -13.75 -1.26
N LEU A 4 -7.99 -12.52 -1.34
CA LEU A 4 -7.33 -11.35 -1.92
C LEU A 4 -6.98 -10.30 -0.86
N GLU A 5 -7.38 -10.51 0.40
CA GLU A 5 -7.12 -9.58 1.49
C GLU A 5 -5.67 -9.75 1.98
N ASN A 6 -4.87 -8.70 1.80
CA ASN A 6 -3.48 -8.62 2.26
C ASN A 6 -3.43 -7.74 3.51
N TYR A 7 -3.41 -8.36 4.69
CA TYR A 7 -3.42 -7.67 5.98
C TYR A 7 -2.06 -7.06 6.26
N ILE A 8 -2.02 -5.77 6.58
CA ILE A 8 -0.78 -5.03 6.83
C ILE A 8 -0.26 -5.37 8.22
N LEU A 9 0.96 -5.90 8.27
CA LEU A 9 1.64 -6.19 9.53
C LEU A 9 2.31 -4.93 10.09
N PRO A 10 2.44 -4.80 11.42
CA PRO A 10 3.15 -3.67 12.04
C PRO A 10 4.64 -3.66 11.62
N GLY A 11 5.24 -2.47 11.56
CA GLY A 11 6.64 -2.30 11.14
C GLY A 11 6.83 -1.88 9.67
N TYR A 12 5.75 -1.53 8.97
CA TYR A 12 5.82 -0.99 7.62
C TYR A 12 6.40 0.43 7.57
N GLN A 13 7.00 0.77 6.43
CA GLN A 13 7.45 2.10 6.09
C GLN A 13 6.52 2.70 5.03
N VAL A 14 6.14 3.95 5.23
CA VAL A 14 5.38 4.72 4.25
C VAL A 14 6.05 6.06 4.05
N ARG A 15 6.36 6.40 2.79
CA ARG A 15 6.79 7.75 2.42
C ARG A 15 5.83 8.36 1.42
N LYS A 16 5.68 9.68 1.50
CA LYS A 16 5.04 10.45 0.43
C LYS A 16 6.01 10.52 -0.74
N MET A 17 5.53 10.27 -1.93
CA MET A 17 6.33 10.40 -3.14
C MET A 17 6.32 11.86 -3.59
N SER A 18 7.48 12.36 -4.00
CA SER A 18 7.60 13.68 -4.61
C SER A 18 7.03 13.62 -6.03
N ARG A 19 6.58 14.76 -6.54
CA ARG A 19 5.99 14.87 -7.89
C ARG A 19 6.87 14.27 -8.99
N GLU A 20 8.19 14.38 -8.84
CA GLU A 20 9.19 13.89 -9.79
C GLU A 20 9.39 12.36 -9.74
N GLU A 21 8.94 11.70 -8.67
CA GLU A 21 9.08 10.25 -8.45
C GLU A 21 7.82 9.47 -8.87
N VAL A 22 6.70 10.17 -9.10
CA VAL A 22 5.44 9.55 -9.51
C VAL A 22 5.55 9.11 -10.98
N PRO A 23 5.18 7.86 -11.32
CA PRO A 23 5.19 7.42 -12.72
C PRO A 23 4.31 8.34 -13.57
N PHE A 24 4.77 8.73 -14.76
CA PHE A 24 4.09 9.67 -15.69
C PHE A 24 2.63 9.32 -16.01
N GLU A 25 2.24 8.06 -15.81
CA GLU A 25 0.88 7.56 -16.04
C GLU A 25 -0.13 8.00 -14.98
N TYR A 26 0.35 8.58 -13.87
CA TYR A 26 -0.49 9.06 -12.79
C TYR A 26 -0.46 10.59 -12.74
N ASP A 27 -1.64 11.20 -12.81
CA ASP A 27 -1.79 12.64 -12.57
C ASP A 27 -1.22 12.98 -11.20
N ASN A 28 -0.48 14.08 -11.11
CA ASN A 28 0.51 14.41 -10.07
C ASN A 28 -0.02 14.61 -8.63
N GLU A 29 -1.15 14.00 -8.27
CA GLU A 29 -1.83 14.17 -7.01
C GLU A 29 -1.42 13.07 -6.02
N GLY A 30 -0.41 13.36 -5.20
CA GLY A 30 -0.19 12.76 -3.89
C GLY A 30 -0.18 11.23 -3.84
N PHE A 31 0.93 10.61 -4.26
CA PHE A 31 1.15 9.18 -4.06
C PHE A 31 1.94 8.91 -2.78
N VAL A 32 1.73 7.72 -2.23
CA VAL A 32 2.53 7.20 -1.14
C VAL A 32 3.12 5.87 -1.56
N GLU A 33 4.37 5.68 -1.21
CA GLU A 33 5.04 4.41 -1.35
C GLU A 33 4.96 3.68 -0.01
N PHE A 34 4.41 2.47 -0.05
CA PHE A 34 4.34 1.54 1.05
C PHE A 34 5.35 0.42 0.84
N LYS A 35 6.14 0.15 1.89
CA LYS A 35 7.03 -1.01 1.95
C LYS A 35 6.85 -1.68 3.30
N GLY A 36 6.44 -2.94 3.30
CA GLY A 36 6.14 -3.65 4.53
C GLY A 36 5.82 -5.11 4.29
N GLU A 37 5.52 -5.81 5.37
CA GLU A 37 5.04 -7.18 5.31
C GLU A 37 3.52 -7.20 5.33
N VAL A 38 2.95 -8.12 4.56
CA VAL A 38 1.52 -8.41 4.59
C VAL A 38 1.30 -9.89 4.83
N ASP A 39 0.23 -10.19 5.56
CA ASP A 39 -0.26 -11.54 5.75
C ASP A 39 -1.47 -11.77 4.84
N CYS A 40 -1.33 -12.71 3.90
CA CYS A 40 -2.43 -13.25 3.13
C CYS A 40 -2.76 -14.65 3.68
N TYR A 41 -3.56 -14.69 4.75
CA TYR A 41 -4.11 -15.92 5.35
C TYR A 41 -3.06 -16.98 5.76
N GLY A 42 -2.00 -16.54 6.44
CA GLY A 42 -0.88 -17.36 6.89
C GLY A 42 0.32 -17.33 5.95
N ASN A 43 0.22 -16.63 4.82
CA ASN A 43 1.34 -16.38 3.91
C ASN A 43 1.86 -14.95 4.11
N VAL A 44 2.94 -14.84 4.87
CA VAL A 44 3.63 -13.57 5.10
C VAL A 44 4.59 -13.29 3.95
N GLN A 45 4.39 -12.16 3.29
CA GLN A 45 5.22 -11.72 2.19
C GLN A 45 5.60 -10.25 2.33
N GLN A 46 6.84 -9.94 1.98
CA GLN A 46 7.29 -8.57 1.87
C GLN A 46 6.81 -7.98 0.55
N VAL A 47 6.17 -6.82 0.62
CA VAL A 47 5.61 -6.14 -0.53
C VAL A 47 6.09 -4.70 -0.60
N HIS A 48 6.14 -4.19 -1.82
CA HIS A 48 6.41 -2.80 -2.14
C HIS A 48 5.34 -2.36 -3.12
N LYS A 49 4.49 -1.41 -2.70
CA LYS A 49 3.34 -0.96 -3.47
C LYS A 49 3.20 0.55 -3.38
N ILE A 50 2.76 1.15 -4.48
CA ILE A 50 2.44 2.58 -4.54
C ILE A 50 0.93 2.70 -4.45
N PHE A 51 0.45 3.59 -3.60
CA PHE A 51 -0.95 3.89 -3.40
C PHE A 51 -1.19 5.38 -3.69
N SER A 52 -2.37 5.73 -4.19
CA SER A 52 -2.81 7.13 -4.11
C SER A 52 -3.06 7.50 -2.64
N ALA A 53 -3.03 8.80 -2.30
CA ALA A 53 -3.33 9.25 -0.95
C ALA A 53 -4.74 8.84 -0.48
N GLU A 54 -5.70 8.83 -1.39
CA GLU A 54 -7.07 8.39 -1.11
C GLU A 54 -7.12 6.88 -0.84
N GLU A 55 -6.52 6.08 -1.71
CA GLU A 55 -6.48 4.62 -1.53
C GLU A 55 -5.76 4.25 -0.23
N TRP A 56 -4.63 4.91 0.04
CA TRP A 56 -3.89 4.69 1.28
C TRP A 56 -4.69 5.03 2.53
N THR A 57 -5.55 6.06 2.47
CA THR A 57 -6.42 6.42 3.59
C THR A 57 -7.44 5.31 3.86
N VAL A 58 -7.99 4.70 2.80
CA VAL A 58 -8.90 3.56 2.91
C VAL A 58 -8.17 2.32 3.44
N VAL A 59 -6.99 2.03 2.91
CA VAL A 59 -6.15 0.89 3.31
C VAL A 59 -5.74 0.99 4.78
N LYS A 60 -5.32 2.17 5.25
CA LYS A 60 -5.01 2.40 6.68
C LYS A 60 -6.23 2.20 7.57
N LYS A 61 -7.41 2.64 7.13
CA LYS A 61 -8.66 2.48 7.91
C LYS A 61 -9.07 1.01 8.00
N ARG A 62 -8.87 0.23 6.94
CA ARG A 62 -9.21 -1.20 6.89
C ARG A 62 -8.15 -2.09 7.54
N GLY A 63 -6.88 -1.67 7.52
CA GLY A 63 -5.74 -2.49 7.94
C GLY A 63 -5.30 -3.52 6.90
N TYR A 64 -5.85 -3.48 5.69
CA TYR A 64 -5.53 -4.40 4.59
C TYR A 64 -5.83 -3.74 3.24
N TYR A 65 -5.24 -4.28 2.17
CA TYR A 65 -5.61 -3.94 0.80
C TYR A 65 -6.02 -5.20 0.02
N MET A 66 -6.77 -5.00 -1.06
CA MET A 66 -7.13 -6.08 -1.99
C MET A 66 -6.02 -6.21 -3.03
N GLY A 67 -5.44 -7.41 -3.12
CA GLY A 67 -4.36 -7.78 -4.04
C GLY A 67 -4.86 -8.24 -5.39
#